data_AF-A0A1J5NMV5-F1
#
_entry.id   AF-A0A1J5NMV5-F1
#
_cell.length_a   1.000
_cell.length_b   1.000
_cell.length_c   1.000
_cell.angle_alpha   90.00
_cell.angle_beta   90.00
_cell.angle_gamma   90.00
#
_symmetry.space_group_name_H-M   'P 1'
#
loop_
_entity.id
_entity.type
_entity.pdbx_description
1 polymer ?
#
loop_
_entity_poly.entity_id
_entity_poly.type
_entity_poly.pdbx_seq_one_letter_code
_entity_poly.pdbx_strand_id
1 'polypeptide(L)'
;MDKMPLINLVLQSFPESVLLLLFGTSLFKCQPDRFRLLAGAAISALCSDLIRRLPFPYGIHALVGVIVLTLIFKFLLAMSFYQGFVASLTTLATLGAIEILLLPLETSILGLERFSEAWPRPSLRIFMAVPELAILALITYRIYRNNICGRGHRGD
;
A
#
# COMPACT_ATOMS: atom_id res chain seq x y z
N MET A 1 10.77 -3.31 21.48
CA MET A 1 10.29 -4.36 20.55
C MET A 1 8.81 -4.10 20.36
N ASP A 2 8.49 -3.25 19.41
CA ASP A 2 7.17 -2.62 19.32
C ASP A 2 6.25 -3.53 18.52
N LYS A 3 5.37 -4.25 19.22
CA LYS A 3 4.23 -4.92 18.60
C LYS A 3 3.34 -3.82 18.04
N MET A 4 3.08 -3.81 16.72
CA MET A 4 1.96 -3.02 16.21
C MET A 4 0.71 -3.50 16.93
N PRO A 5 -0.01 -2.62 17.64
CA PRO A 5 -1.27 -3.01 18.21
C PRO A 5 -2.22 -3.40 17.09
N LEU A 6 -3.11 -4.36 17.38
CA LEU A 6 -4.05 -4.92 16.41
C LEU A 6 -4.84 -3.81 15.68
N ILE A 7 -5.08 -2.68 16.35
CA ILE A 7 -5.77 -1.53 15.79
C ILE A 7 -5.03 -0.91 14.59
N ASN A 8 -3.70 -0.84 14.59
CA ASN A 8 -2.94 -0.32 13.44
C ASN A 8 -2.90 -1.34 12.30
N LEU A 9 -2.89 -2.64 12.60
CA LEU A 9 -2.98 -3.65 11.56
C LEU A 9 -4.28 -3.50 10.77
N VAL A 10 -5.39 -3.27 11.46
CA VAL A 10 -6.73 -3.17 10.85
C VAL A 10 -7.02 -1.80 10.26
N LEU A 11 -6.65 -0.71 10.94
CA LEU A 11 -7.03 0.66 10.51
C LEU A 11 -6.00 1.33 9.61
N GLN A 12 -4.76 0.86 9.60
CA GLN A 12 -3.69 1.41 8.77
C GLN A 12 -3.26 0.40 7.71
N SER A 13 -2.69 -0.75 8.12
CA SER A 13 -2.05 -1.68 7.17
C SER A 13 -3.02 -2.41 6.25
N PHE A 14 -4.24 -2.70 6.70
CA PHE A 14 -5.25 -3.35 5.85
C PHE A 14 -5.78 -2.40 4.75
N PRO A 15 -6.26 -1.17 5.05
CA PRO A 15 -6.64 -0.20 4.03
C PRO A 15 -5.49 0.14 3.05
N GLU A 16 -4.27 0.28 3.57
CA GLU A 16 -3.06 0.45 2.76
C GLU A 16 -2.89 -0.68 1.75
N SER A 17 -2.95 -1.92 2.22
CA SER A 17 -2.82 -3.10 1.36
C SER A 17 -3.95 -3.21 0.32
N VAL A 18 -5.19 -2.84 0.68
CA VAL A 18 -6.31 -2.77 -0.27
C VAL A 18 -6.00 -1.77 -1.39
N LEU A 19 -5.52 -0.57 -1.05
CA LEU A 19 -5.18 0.46 -2.03
C LEU A 19 -4.00 0.05 -2.91
N LEU A 20 -2.95 -0.55 -2.34
CA LEU A 20 -1.81 -1.04 -3.12
C LEU A 20 -2.24 -2.09 -4.17
N LEU A 21 -3.07 -3.06 -3.77
CA LEU A 21 -3.58 -4.09 -4.70
C LEU A 21 -4.54 -3.51 -5.74
N LEU A 22 -5.42 -2.60 -5.34
CA LEU A 22 -6.35 -1.94 -6.26
C LEU A 22 -5.61 -1.05 -7.27
N PHE A 23 -4.59 -0.33 -6.82
CA PHE A 23 -3.73 0.48 -7.67
C PHE A 23 -2.98 -0.40 -8.68
N GLY A 24 -2.30 -1.44 -8.20
CA GLY A 24 -1.51 -2.32 -9.05
C GLY A 24 -2.34 -3.05 -10.11
N THR A 25 -3.54 -3.53 -9.76
CA THR A 25 -4.47 -4.13 -10.73
C THR A 25 -5.01 -3.10 -11.73
N SER A 26 -5.25 -1.87 -11.28
CA SER A 26 -5.70 -0.77 -12.14
C SER A 26 -4.66 -0.39 -13.21
N LEU A 27 -3.35 -0.50 -12.93
CA LEU A 27 -2.32 -0.23 -13.96
C LEU A 27 -2.47 -1.12 -15.20
N PHE A 28 -3.01 -2.33 -15.05
CA PHE A 28 -3.16 -3.31 -16.12
C PHE A 28 -4.61 -3.52 -16.55
N LYS A 29 -5.54 -2.65 -16.13
CA LYS A 29 -6.99 -2.78 -16.38
C LYS A 29 -7.57 -4.12 -15.91
N CYS A 30 -6.92 -4.75 -14.94
CA CYS A 30 -7.41 -5.97 -14.31
C CYS A 30 -8.47 -5.58 -13.29
N GLN A 31 -9.61 -6.25 -13.32
CA GLN A 31 -10.64 -6.11 -12.30
C GLN A 31 -10.61 -7.36 -11.43
N PRO A 32 -9.94 -7.31 -10.26
CA PRO A 32 -9.89 -8.46 -9.39
C PRO A 32 -11.27 -8.72 -8.78
N ASP A 33 -11.55 -10.00 -8.52
CA ASP A 33 -12.67 -10.36 -7.67
C ASP A 33 -12.48 -9.75 -6.27
N ARG A 34 -13.57 -9.24 -5.69
CA ARG A 34 -13.53 -8.47 -4.43
C ARG A 34 -13.03 -9.35 -3.28
N PHE A 35 -13.41 -10.62 -3.22
CA PHE A 35 -12.97 -11.52 -2.16
C PHE A 35 -11.47 -11.83 -2.29
N ARG A 36 -11.00 -12.08 -3.52
CA ARG A 36 -9.57 -12.30 -3.80
C ARG A 36 -8.71 -11.08 -3.46
N LEU A 37 -9.21 -9.87 -3.75
CA LEU A 37 -8.55 -8.62 -3.38
C LEU A 37 -8.47 -8.44 -1.87
N LEU A 38 -9.59 -8.61 -1.15
CA LEU A 38 -9.62 -8.43 0.31
C LEU A 38 -8.78 -9.49 1.02
N ALA A 39 -8.81 -10.75 0.55
CA ALA A 39 -7.94 -11.81 1.07
C ALA A 39 -6.45 -11.49 0.84
N GLY A 40 -6.10 -11.01 -0.36
CA GLY A 40 -4.76 -10.56 -0.67
C GLY A 40 -4.31 -9.40 0.22
N ALA A 41 -5.20 -8.45 0.49
CA ALA A 41 -4.90 -7.31 1.35
C ALA A 41 -4.69 -7.74 2.81
N ALA A 42 -5.49 -8.68 3.32
CA ALA A 42 -5.30 -9.25 4.64
C ALA A 42 -3.95 -9.98 4.77
N ILE A 43 -3.60 -10.81 3.79
CA ILE A 43 -2.30 -11.51 3.76
C ILE A 43 -1.16 -10.50 3.68
N SER A 44 -1.25 -9.50 2.81
CA SER A 44 -0.25 -8.43 2.68
C SER A 44 -0.04 -7.68 4.00
N ALA A 45 -1.12 -7.29 4.68
CA ALA A 45 -1.05 -6.60 5.96
C ALA A 45 -0.38 -7.46 7.05
N LEU A 46 -0.73 -8.75 7.11
CA LEU A 46 -0.12 -9.72 8.04
C LEU A 46 1.37 -9.92 7.73
N CYS A 47 1.73 -10.11 6.46
CA CYS A 47 3.12 -10.23 6.04
C CYS A 47 3.92 -8.97 6.38
N SER A 48 3.34 -7.78 6.17
CA SER A 48 3.99 -6.51 6.50
C SER A 48 4.27 -6.38 8.01
N ASP A 49 3.34 -6.77 8.88
CA ASP A 49 3.58 -6.83 10.34
C ASP A 49 4.69 -7.83 10.70
N LEU A 50 4.68 -9.02 10.11
CA LEU A 50 5.73 -10.01 10.35
C LEU A 50 7.09 -9.53 9.88
N ILE A 51 7.16 -8.92 8.69
CA ILE A 51 8.39 -8.38 8.11
C ILE A 51 8.97 -7.28 8.99
N ARG A 52 8.15 -6.38 9.54
CA ARG A 52 8.59 -5.29 10.43
C ARG A 52 9.13 -5.77 11.78
N ARG A 53 8.81 -7.00 12.19
CA ARG A 53 9.37 -7.63 13.41
C ARG A 53 10.76 -8.23 13.19
N LEU A 54 11.16 -8.41 11.93
CA LEU A 54 12.50 -8.90 11.60
C LEU A 54 13.53 -7.79 11.79
N PRO A 55 14.76 -8.10 12.23
CA PRO A 55 15.82 -7.12 12.48
C PRO A 55 16.48 -6.67 11.18
N PHE A 56 15.70 -6.28 10.18
CA PHE A 56 16.26 -5.73 8.94
C PHE A 56 16.40 -4.21 9.04
N PRO A 57 17.43 -3.63 8.39
CA PRO A 57 17.53 -2.19 8.24
C PRO A 57 16.39 -1.63 7.37
N TYR A 58 16.11 -0.35 7.58
CA TYR A 58 15.13 0.40 6.79
C TYR A 58 15.44 0.27 5.30
N GLY A 59 14.41 0.01 4.48
CA GLY A 59 14.54 -0.24 3.04
C GLY A 59 14.55 -1.72 2.62
N ILE A 60 15.16 -2.63 3.39
CA ILE A 60 15.10 -4.07 3.05
C ILE A 60 13.67 -4.60 3.17
N HIS A 61 12.91 -4.13 4.15
CA HIS A 61 11.49 -4.46 4.30
C HIS A 61 10.67 -4.11 3.04
N ALA A 62 11.01 -3.02 2.35
CA ALA A 62 10.33 -2.64 1.12
C ALA A 62 10.63 -3.63 -0.02
N LEU A 63 11.88 -4.11 -0.14
CA LEU A 63 12.25 -5.15 -1.11
C LEU A 63 11.52 -6.47 -0.84
N VAL A 64 11.40 -6.87 0.42
CA VAL A 64 10.60 -8.05 0.78
C VAL A 64 9.12 -7.81 0.46
N GLY A 65 8.62 -6.59 0.68
CA GLY A 65 7.27 -6.16 0.28
C GLY A 65 7.01 -6.32 -1.22
N VAL A 66 7.97 -5.97 -2.08
CA VAL A 66 7.89 -6.19 -3.54
C VAL A 66 7.68 -7.66 -3.86
N ILE A 67 8.44 -8.55 -3.23
CA ILE A 67 8.33 -10.00 -3.43
C ILE A 67 6.93 -10.47 -2.99
N VAL A 68 6.50 -10.12 -1.78
CA VAL A 68 5.19 -10.51 -1.24
C VAL A 68 4.05 -10.03 -2.15
N LEU A 69 4.04 -8.75 -2.54
CA LEU A 69 3.01 -8.21 -3.42
C LEU A 69 3.04 -8.87 -4.80
N THR A 70 4.22 -9.14 -5.37
CA THR A 70 4.34 -9.85 -6.65
C THR A 70 3.68 -11.22 -6.59
N LEU A 71 3.91 -11.98 -5.50
CA LEU A 71 3.30 -13.29 -5.30
C LEU A 71 1.77 -13.18 -5.11
N ILE A 72 1.30 -12.17 -4.37
CA ILE A 72 -0.15 -11.91 -4.22
C ILE A 72 -0.78 -11.57 -5.57
N PHE A 73 -0.19 -10.68 -6.36
CA PHE A 73 -0.68 -10.36 -7.70
C PHE A 73 -0.73 -11.60 -8.60
N LYS A 74 0.32 -12.42 -8.56
CA LYS A 74 0.42 -13.63 -9.37
C LYS A 74 -0.61 -14.69 -8.98
N PHE A 75 -0.64 -15.09 -7.71
CA PHE A 75 -1.43 -16.23 -7.27
C PHE A 75 -2.86 -15.84 -6.89
N LEU A 76 -3.04 -14.73 -6.20
CA LEU A 76 -4.35 -14.31 -5.73
C LEU A 76 -5.08 -13.42 -6.73
N LEU A 77 -4.41 -12.66 -7.58
CA LEU A 77 -5.08 -11.75 -8.53
C LEU A 77 -4.92 -12.18 -9.99
N ALA A 78 -4.35 -13.37 -10.24
CA ALA A 78 -4.19 -14.00 -11.55
C ALA A 78 -3.46 -13.13 -12.59
N MET A 79 -2.59 -12.22 -12.14
CA MET A 79 -1.74 -11.43 -13.04
C MET A 79 -0.54 -12.26 -13.51
N SER A 80 0.07 -11.89 -14.64
CA SER A 80 1.36 -12.48 -15.02
C SER A 80 2.45 -12.08 -14.02
N PHE A 81 3.54 -12.84 -13.94
CA PHE A 81 4.64 -12.50 -13.02
C PHE A 81 5.20 -11.10 -13.32
N TYR A 82 5.40 -10.79 -14.60
CA TYR A 82 5.84 -9.46 -15.04
C TYR A 82 4.88 -8.35 -14.62
N GLN A 83 3.58 -8.54 -14.83
CA GLN A 83 2.55 -7.58 -14.41
C GLN A 83 2.57 -7.40 -12.89
N GLY A 84 2.64 -8.49 -12.12
CA GLY A 84 2.69 -8.45 -10.66
C GLY A 84 3.95 -7.76 -10.14
N PHE A 85 5.10 -8.00 -10.77
CA PHE A 85 6.37 -7.37 -10.42
C PHE A 85 6.33 -5.87 -10.68
N VAL A 86 5.94 -5.44 -11.88
CA VAL A 86 5.80 -4.02 -12.23
C VAL A 86 4.75 -3.32 -11.35
N ALA A 87 3.62 -3.98 -11.10
CA ALA A 87 2.59 -3.48 -10.19
C ALA A 87 3.16 -3.25 -8.79
N SER A 88 3.82 -4.24 -8.20
CA SER A 88 4.38 -4.15 -6.85
C SER A 88 5.43 -3.03 -6.71
N LEU A 89 6.33 -2.91 -7.69
CA LEU A 89 7.33 -1.83 -7.72
C LEU A 89 6.65 -0.47 -7.81
N THR A 90 5.69 -0.32 -8.72
CA THR A 90 5.04 0.97 -8.96
C THR A 90 4.20 1.39 -7.76
N THR A 91 3.46 0.45 -7.15
CA THR A 91 2.61 0.74 -6.00
C THR A 91 3.44 1.12 -4.77
N LEU A 92 4.50 0.38 -4.47
CA LEU A 92 5.36 0.67 -3.33
C LEU A 92 6.21 1.92 -3.54
N ALA A 93 6.74 2.14 -4.76
CA ALA A 93 7.49 3.36 -5.07
C ALA A 93 6.58 4.60 -4.97
N THR A 94 5.33 4.49 -5.42
CA THR A 94 4.37 5.60 -5.32
C THR A 94 4.02 5.89 -3.86
N LEU A 95 3.72 4.86 -3.06
CA LEU A 95 3.45 5.05 -1.63
C LEU A 95 4.66 5.65 -0.92
N GLY A 96 5.85 5.09 -1.12
CA GLY A 96 7.08 5.63 -0.52
C GLY A 96 7.39 7.07 -0.98
N ALA A 97 7.08 7.43 -2.22
CA ALA A 97 7.22 8.81 -2.68
C ALA A 97 6.23 9.74 -1.97
N ILE A 98 4.98 9.31 -1.75
CA ILE A 98 3.98 10.06 -0.99
C ILE A 98 4.46 10.26 0.46
N GLU A 99 4.90 9.18 1.12
CA GLU A 99 5.44 9.22 2.49
C GLU A 99 6.59 10.23 2.61
N ILE A 100 7.58 10.17 1.71
CA ILE A 100 8.75 11.07 1.73
C ILE A 100 8.35 12.53 1.52
N LEU A 101 7.35 12.80 0.67
CA LEU A 101 6.88 14.15 0.39
C LEU A 101 6.05 14.72 1.55
N LEU A 102 5.27 13.88 2.24
CA LEU A 102 4.42 14.31 3.34
C LEU A 102 5.15 14.37 4.69
N LEU A 103 6.20 13.55 4.87
CA LEU A 103 6.97 13.44 6.10
C LEU A 103 7.28 14.79 6.77
N PRO A 104 7.87 15.79 6.09
CA PRO A 104 8.20 17.08 6.71
C PRO A 104 6.96 17.86 7.16
N LEU A 105 5.89 17.78 6.37
CA LEU A 105 4.63 18.46 6.65
C LEU A 105 3.95 17.83 7.88
N GLU A 106 3.89 16.50 7.92
CA GLU A 106 3.28 15.77 9.02
C GLU A 106 4.04 15.96 10.33
N THR A 107 5.39 15.90 10.31
CA THR A 107 6.19 16.16 11.50
C THR A 107 6.00 17.59 12.02
N SER A 108 5.87 18.57 11.11
CA SER A 108 5.63 19.97 11.47
C SER A 108 4.25 20.17 12.10
N ILE A 109 3.19 19.64 11.47
CA ILE A 109 1.80 19.75 11.97
C ILE A 109 1.63 19.04 13.31
N LEU A 110 2.29 17.90 13.50
CA LEU A 110 2.20 17.11 14.73
C LEU A 110 3.15 17.58 15.83
N GLY A 111 3.98 18.60 15.58
CA GLY A 111 4.94 19.14 16.54
C GLY A 111 6.02 18.13 16.94
N LEU A 112 6.42 17.24 16.03
CA LEU A 112 7.45 16.21 16.25
C LEU A 112 8.80 16.73 15.74
N GLU A 113 9.85 16.59 16.54
CA GLU A 113 11.22 16.93 16.08
C GLU A 113 11.79 15.83 15.17
N ARG A 114 11.41 14.57 15.42
CA ARG A 114 11.82 13.41 14.59
C ARG A 114 10.66 12.47 14.34
N PHE A 115 10.61 11.90 13.13
CA PHE A 115 9.65 10.85 12.77
C PHE A 115 9.67 9.64 13.73
N SER A 116 10.84 9.31 14.29
CA SER A 116 10.98 8.19 15.24
C SER A 116 10.10 8.33 16.49
N GLU A 117 9.66 9.54 16.83
CA GLU A 117 8.77 9.79 17.97
C GLU A 117 7.33 9.33 17.72
N ALA A 118 6.92 9.22 16.46
CA ALA A 118 5.61 8.69 16.09
C ALA A 118 5.56 7.16 16.22
N TRP A 119 6.69 6.47 16.10
CA TRP A 119 6.77 5.01 16.10
C TRP A 119 6.17 4.32 17.34
N PRO A 120 6.45 4.77 18.59
CA PRO A 120 5.87 4.17 19.78
C PRO A 120 4.40 4.57 20.04
N ARG A 121 3.84 5.52 19.29
CA ARG A 121 2.49 6.07 19.50
C ARG A 121 1.53 5.62 18.39
N PRO A 122 0.69 4.59 18.66
CA PRO A 122 -0.17 3.99 17.64
C PRO A 122 -1.12 4.97 16.94
N SER A 123 -1.65 5.94 17.69
CA SER A 123 -2.55 6.98 17.19
C SER A 123 -1.86 7.89 16.19
N LEU A 124 -0.64 8.35 16.47
CA LEU A 124 0.13 9.21 15.56
C LEU A 124 0.38 8.52 14.22
N ARG A 125 0.71 7.22 14.26
CA ARG A 125 0.91 6.43 13.04
C ARG A 125 -0.34 6.34 12.17
N ILE A 126 -1.52 6.24 12.79
CA ILE A 126 -2.79 6.25 12.05
C ILE A 126 -3.02 7.65 11.45
N PHE A 127 -2.80 8.71 12.23
CA PHE A 127 -2.97 10.09 11.73
C PHE A 127 -2.03 10.43 10.57
N MET A 128 -0.77 9.97 10.61
CA MET A 128 0.20 10.15 9.52
C MET A 128 -0.20 9.32 8.29
N ALA A 129 -0.74 8.12 8.47
CA ALA A 129 -1.19 7.30 7.34
C ALA A 129 -2.42 7.87 6.60
N VAL A 130 -3.29 8.64 7.27
CA VAL A 130 -4.52 9.17 6.65
C VAL A 130 -4.24 10.01 5.39
N PRO A 131 -3.40 11.06 5.41
CA PRO A 131 -3.10 11.83 4.21
C PRO A 131 -2.41 10.99 3.13
N GLU A 132 -1.51 10.08 3.50
CA GLU A 132 -0.85 9.16 2.56
C GLU A 132 -1.87 8.30 1.81
N LEU A 133 -2.77 7.65 2.55
CA LEU A 133 -3.85 6.81 2.02
C LEU A 133 -4.84 7.61 1.19
N ALA A 134 -5.14 8.85 1.59
CA ALA A 134 -6.04 9.72 0.82
C ALA A 134 -5.45 10.07 -0.55
N ILE A 135 -4.16 10.41 -0.62
CA ILE A 135 -3.47 10.69 -1.89
C ILE A 135 -3.39 9.43 -2.75
N LEU A 136 -3.00 8.30 -2.17
CA LEU A 136 -2.94 7.03 -2.90
C LEU A 136 -4.32 6.60 -3.43
N ALA A 137 -5.38 6.78 -2.63
CA ALA A 137 -6.75 6.52 -3.05
C ALA A 137 -7.18 7.42 -4.20
N LEU A 138 -6.82 8.72 -4.16
CA LEU A 138 -7.11 9.67 -5.24
C LEU A 138 -6.42 9.26 -6.54
N ILE A 139 -5.14 8.89 -6.49
CA ILE A 139 -4.38 8.41 -7.65
C ILE A 139 -5.03 7.14 -8.21
N THR A 140 -5.30 6.17 -7.33
CA THR A 140 -5.94 4.91 -7.69
C THR A 140 -7.30 5.14 -8.36
N TYR A 141 -8.13 5.99 -7.78
CA TYR A 141 -9.44 6.34 -8.30
C TYR A 141 -9.36 6.97 -9.70
N ARG A 142 -8.42 7.90 -9.93
CA ARG A 142 -8.24 8.53 -11.26
C ARG A 142 -7.86 7.50 -12.32
N ILE A 143 -6.94 6.59 -12.01
CA ILE A 143 -6.51 5.54 -12.95
C ILE A 143 -7.65 4.56 -13.21
N TYR A 144 -8.32 4.11 -12.14
CA TYR A 144 -9.45 3.20 -12.23
C TYR A 144 -10.59 3.79 -13.09
N ARG A 145 -10.94 5.07 -12.87
CA ARG A 145 -11.95 5.78 -13.66
C ARG A 145 -11.56 5.88 -15.13
N ASN A 146 -10.31 6.25 -15.43
CA ASN A 146 -9.81 6.35 -16.81
C ASN A 146 -9.87 4.99 -17.53
N ASN A 147 -9.67 3.89 -16.82
CA ASN A 147 -9.78 2.56 -17.40
C ASN A 147 -11.22 2.16 -17.73
N ILE A 148 -12.19 2.57 -16.91
CA ILE A 148 -13.62 2.37 -17.20
C ILE A 148 -14.04 3.20 -18.41
N CYS A 149 -13.72 4.50 -18.43
CA CYS A 149 -14.07 5.37 -19.55
C CYS A 149 -13.38 4.94 -20.85
N GLY A 150 -12.13 4.48 -20.80
CA GLY A 150 -11.39 4.00 -21.96
C GLY A 150 -11.90 2.66 -22.54
N ARG A 151 -12.69 1.88 -21.80
CA ARG A 151 -13.40 0.70 -22.33
C ARG A 151 -14.63 1.09 -23.16
N GLY A 152 -15.30 2.20 -22.81
CA GLY A 152 -16.46 2.71 -23.55
C GLY A 152 -16.15 3.24 -24.95
N HIS A 153 -14.88 3.58 -25.24
CA HIS A 153 -14.45 4.08 -26.56
C HIS A 153 -13.82 3.02 -27.48
N ARG A 154 -13.66 1.77 -27.02
CA ARG A 154 -13.14 0.65 -27.86
C ARG A 154 -14.18 -0.45 -28.09
N GLY A 155 -15.45 -0.14 -27.83
CA GLY A 155 -16.59 -1.01 -28.08
C GLY A 155 -17.49 -0.41 -29.14
N ASP A 156 -16.94 -0.10 -30.32
CA ASP A 156 -17.64 0.09 -31.60
C ASP A 156 -16.78 -0.56 -32.69
#